data_AF-A0A137QCQ1-F1
#
_entry.id   AF-A0A137QCQ1-F1
#
_cell.length_a   1.000
_cell.length_b   1.000
_cell.length_c   1.000
_cell.angle_alpha   90.00
_cell.angle_beta   90.00
_cell.angle_gamma   90.00
#
_symmetry.space_group_name_H-M   'P 1'
#
loop_
_entity.id
_entity.type
_entity.pdbx_description
1 polymer ?
#
loop_
_entity_poly.entity_id
_entity_poly.type
_entity_poly.pdbx_seq_one_letter_code
_entity_poly.pdbx_strand_id
1 'polypeptide(L)'
;MDPPVGSIVTIPQGRGVVRFTGTSSFTIGKWIGVKLYEPSGKNDGSINGIVYFSCKMNYGVFVRQSQIKNIRGTEGKASSSSPCSRISTYRTGQISTPRTSSPLSSPPGTGETVVAPDATPLPSNSPRVPAPIQASTHEALHAEDLLVKLTERNLELGEEIEEMKRTIEDPETLKESNDDELEEKYVETEKQLYDDTEKRDTEIREHLSKITFLEDAYQDLECTISQFRELVL
;
A
#
# COMPACT_ATOMS: atom_id res chain seq x y z
N MET A 1 7.43 30.11 15.23
CA MET A 1 7.57 28.82 14.54
C MET A 1 6.20 28.30 14.20
N ASP A 2 5.97 27.90 12.96
CA ASP A 2 4.70 27.29 12.55
C ASP A 2 4.63 25.84 13.05
N PRO A 3 3.47 25.37 13.54
CA PRO A 3 3.32 23.98 13.96
C PRO A 3 3.48 23.05 12.75
N PRO A 4 4.27 21.97 12.86
CA PRO A 4 4.33 20.98 11.80
C PRO A 4 2.99 20.26 11.62
N VAL A 5 2.77 19.72 10.42
CA VAL A 5 1.60 18.87 10.14
C VAL A 5 1.66 17.63 11.06
N GLY A 6 0.53 17.27 11.65
CA GLY A 6 0.41 16.19 12.63
C GLY A 6 0.51 16.64 14.11
N SER A 7 0.88 17.89 14.39
CA SER A 7 0.87 18.42 15.76
C SER A 7 -0.54 18.57 16.31
N ILE A 8 -0.72 18.23 17.58
CA ILE A 8 -1.97 18.50 18.32
C ILE A 8 -1.96 19.96 18.76
N VAL A 9 -3.00 20.71 18.43
CA VAL A 9 -3.12 22.15 18.74
C VAL A 9 -4.43 22.45 19.47
N THR A 10 -4.40 23.49 20.30
CA THR A 10 -5.60 24.04 20.95
C THR A 10 -5.89 25.43 20.39
N ILE A 11 -7.10 25.62 19.86
CA ILE A 11 -7.60 26.87 19.29
C ILE A 11 -8.91 27.26 20.00
N PRO A 12 -9.46 28.49 19.81
CA PRO A 12 -10.70 28.89 20.47
C PRO A 12 -11.89 27.97 20.19
N GLN A 13 -11.93 27.32 19.03
CA GLN A 13 -13.00 26.39 18.64
C GLN A 13 -12.85 24.99 19.25
N GLY A 14 -11.68 24.64 19.80
CA GLY A 14 -11.46 23.33 20.42
C GLY A 14 -10.05 22.79 20.20
N ARG A 15 -9.89 21.51 20.51
CA ARG A 15 -8.64 20.77 20.30
C ARG A 15 -8.70 20.00 18.99
N GLY A 16 -7.57 19.97 18.26
CA GLY A 16 -7.47 19.27 17.00
C GLY A 16 -6.04 19.05 16.55
N VAL A 17 -5.90 18.65 15.30
CA VAL A 17 -4.64 18.22 14.69
C VAL A 17 -4.38 19.06 13.46
N VAL A 18 -3.17 19.57 13.33
CA VAL A 18 -2.77 20.30 12.14
C VAL A 18 -2.71 19.34 10.96
N ARG A 19 -3.47 19.61 9.91
CA ARG A 19 -3.48 18.84 8.66
C ARG A 19 -2.95 19.60 7.46
N PHE A 20 -2.87 20.93 7.57
CA PHE A 20 -2.39 21.78 6.49
C PHE A 20 -1.66 23.00 7.06
N THR A 21 -0.50 23.36 6.50
CA THR A 21 0.19 24.62 6.75
C THR A 21 0.71 25.19 5.44
N GLY A 22 0.19 26.32 5.00
CA GLY A 22 0.56 26.85 3.68
C GLY A 22 -0.24 28.06 3.24
N THR A 23 0.00 28.51 2.01
CA THR A 23 -0.81 29.53 1.36
C THR A 23 -2.14 28.94 0.90
N SER A 24 -3.20 29.74 0.85
CA SER A 24 -4.52 29.29 0.38
C SER A 24 -5.01 30.14 -0.79
N SER A 25 -5.99 29.60 -1.53
CA SER A 25 -6.59 30.26 -2.69
C SER A 25 -7.65 31.28 -2.31
N PHE A 26 -8.27 31.14 -1.14
CA PHE A 26 -9.35 32.00 -0.68
C PHE A 26 -8.85 33.30 -0.04
N THR A 27 -7.63 33.35 0.50
CA THR A 27 -7.07 34.57 1.09
C THR A 27 -5.55 34.54 1.16
N ILE A 28 -4.92 35.67 0.86
CA ILE A 28 -3.46 35.84 0.89
C ILE A 28 -2.87 35.58 2.28
N GLY A 29 -1.67 34.99 2.28
CA GLY A 29 -0.86 34.69 3.46
C GLY A 29 -0.97 33.24 3.92
N LYS A 30 -0.24 32.93 5.00
CA LYS A 30 -0.15 31.57 5.53
C LYS A 30 -1.36 31.22 6.41
N TRP A 31 -1.93 30.05 6.18
CA TRP A 31 -3.07 29.48 6.89
C TRP A 31 -2.73 28.12 7.45
N ILE A 32 -3.38 27.80 8.56
CA ILE A 32 -3.22 26.53 9.26
C ILE A 32 -4.58 25.85 9.29
N GLY A 33 -4.68 24.73 8.58
CA GLY A 33 -5.86 23.88 8.57
C GLY A 33 -5.79 22.88 9.72
N VAL A 34 -6.78 22.92 10.60
CA VAL A 34 -6.89 22.07 11.78
C VAL A 34 -8.12 21.17 11.63
N LYS A 35 -7.91 19.86 11.78
CA LYS A 35 -8.98 18.88 11.95
C LYS A 35 -9.27 18.74 13.45
N LEU A 36 -10.43 19.21 13.88
CA LEU A 36 -10.90 19.15 15.26
C LEU A 36 -11.31 17.72 15.64
N TYR A 37 -11.34 17.44 16.94
CA TYR A 37 -11.90 16.18 17.46
C TYR A 37 -13.41 16.25 17.67
N GLU A 38 -13.94 17.46 17.83
CA GLU A 38 -15.35 17.74 18.05
C GLU A 38 -15.94 18.52 16.86
N PRO A 39 -17.26 18.45 16.63
CA PRO A 39 -17.94 19.08 15.50
C PRO A 39 -18.13 20.61 15.69
N SER A 40 -17.06 21.33 16.01
CA SER A 40 -17.04 22.79 16.24
C SER A 40 -16.30 23.59 15.15
N GLY A 41 -15.99 22.93 14.04
CA GLY A 41 -15.38 23.50 12.85
C GLY A 41 -16.39 24.17 11.91
N LYS A 42 -15.91 24.59 10.75
CA LYS A 42 -16.67 25.35 9.74
C LYS A 42 -16.77 24.66 8.39
N ASN A 43 -15.91 23.69 8.12
CA ASN A 43 -15.79 23.00 6.84
C ASN A 43 -15.42 21.53 7.05
N ASP A 44 -15.30 20.79 5.96
CA ASP A 44 -14.83 19.41 5.87
C ASP A 44 -13.36 19.30 5.45
N GLY A 45 -12.64 20.43 5.45
CA GLY A 45 -11.26 20.57 4.98
C GLY A 45 -11.14 21.00 3.52
N SER A 46 -12.27 21.27 2.84
CA SER A 46 -12.33 21.95 1.55
C SER A 46 -12.81 23.40 1.67
N ILE A 47 -12.33 24.27 0.77
CA ILE A 47 -12.80 25.66 0.60
C ILE A 47 -12.97 25.94 -0.90
N ASN A 48 -14.16 26.37 -1.31
CA ASN A 48 -14.50 26.68 -2.71
C ASN A 48 -14.16 25.54 -3.69
N GLY A 49 -14.37 24.30 -3.27
CA GLY A 49 -14.09 23.11 -4.09
C GLY A 49 -12.63 22.65 -4.09
N ILE A 50 -11.71 23.42 -3.49
CA ILE A 50 -10.31 23.02 -3.33
C ILE A 50 -10.16 22.31 -1.99
N VAL A 51 -9.68 21.06 -2.03
CA VAL A 51 -9.46 20.23 -0.84
C VAL A 51 -8.04 20.45 -0.33
N TYR A 52 -7.91 20.86 0.93
CA TYR A 52 -6.62 21.00 1.61
C TYR A 52 -6.34 19.81 2.53
N PHE A 53 -7.38 19.29 3.18
CA PHE A 53 -7.35 18.07 3.99
C PHE A 53 -8.75 17.46 4.04
N SER A 54 -8.86 16.19 4.48
CA SER A 54 -10.14 15.49 4.56
C SER A 54 -10.59 15.29 6.01
N CYS A 55 -11.83 15.68 6.31
CA CYS A 55 -12.52 15.38 7.56
C CYS A 55 -14.06 15.43 7.38
N LYS A 56 -14.79 15.14 8.46
CA LYS A 56 -16.25 15.27 8.46
C LYS A 56 -16.65 16.75 8.41
N MET A 57 -17.83 17.06 7.87
CA MET A 57 -18.40 18.41 7.92
C MET A 57 -18.44 18.92 9.37
N ASN A 58 -18.10 20.19 9.58
CA ASN A 58 -17.94 20.83 10.88
C ASN A 58 -16.77 20.32 11.73
N TYR A 59 -15.78 19.63 11.16
CA TYR A 59 -14.55 19.27 11.88
C TYR A 59 -13.32 20.04 11.37
N GLY A 60 -13.39 20.65 10.19
CA GLY A 60 -12.30 21.42 9.62
C GLY A 60 -12.40 22.90 9.96
N VAL A 61 -11.28 23.53 10.27
CA VAL A 61 -11.20 24.98 10.43
C VAL A 61 -9.83 25.49 9.98
N PHE A 62 -9.83 26.67 9.35
CA PHE A 62 -8.61 27.39 8.99
C PHE A 62 -8.41 28.58 9.91
N VAL A 63 -7.25 28.65 10.54
CA VAL A 63 -6.90 29.71 11.48
C VAL A 63 -5.54 30.33 11.15
N ARG A 64 -5.27 31.50 11.72
CA ARG A 64 -3.94 32.10 11.73
C ARG A 64 -3.13 31.56 12.91
N GLN A 65 -1.81 31.61 12.80
CA GLN A 65 -0.89 31.22 13.86
C GLN A 65 -1.21 31.89 15.21
N SER A 66 -1.65 33.16 15.20
CA SER A 66 -2.03 33.91 16.40
C SER A 66 -3.22 33.32 17.19
N GLN A 67 -4.03 32.46 16.56
CA GLN A 67 -5.17 31.82 17.22
C GLN A 67 -4.80 30.50 17.90
N ILE A 68 -3.58 30.01 17.72
CA ILE A 68 -3.12 28.76 18.35
C ILE A 68 -2.63 29.08 19.76
N LYS A 69 -3.34 28.55 20.76
CA LYS A 69 -3.05 28.78 22.19
C LYS A 69 -1.96 27.85 22.71
N ASN A 70 -1.89 26.61 22.19
CA ASN A 70 -0.96 25.59 22.66
C ASN A 70 -0.68 24.58 21.54
N ILE A 71 0.57 24.12 21.44
CA ILE A 71 1.03 23.02 20.58
C ILE A 71 1.50 21.89 21.50
N ARG A 72 0.81 20.75 21.45
CA ARG A 72 1.15 19.49 22.12
C ARG A 72 1.67 18.49 21.08
N GLY A 73 2.19 17.34 21.53
CA GLY A 73 2.90 16.35 20.72
C GLY A 73 2.22 15.93 19.41
N THR A 74 2.93 15.14 18.59
CA THR A 74 2.42 14.69 17.29
C THR A 74 1.47 13.50 17.48
N GLU A 75 0.37 13.47 16.73
CA GLU A 75 -0.42 12.24 16.61
C GLU A 75 0.42 11.20 15.87
N GLY A 76 0.96 10.23 16.62
CA GLY A 76 1.83 9.18 16.07
C GLY A 76 2.87 8.61 17.05
N LYS A 77 3.13 9.24 18.20
CA LYS A 77 3.87 8.61 19.31
C LYS A 77 2.93 8.47 20.52
N ALA A 78 2.38 7.27 20.69
CA ALA A 78 1.48 6.93 21.78
C ALA A 78 2.20 7.00 23.13
N SER A 79 1.86 7.99 23.95
CA SER A 79 1.97 7.88 25.40
C SER A 79 0.69 7.25 25.93
N SER A 80 0.73 5.93 26.12
CA SER A 80 -0.32 5.14 26.74
C SER A 80 -0.43 5.50 28.22
N SER A 81 -1.50 6.20 28.60
CA SER A 81 -1.99 6.18 29.97
C SER A 81 -3.51 6.18 29.97
N SER A 82 -4.05 5.28 30.81
CA SER A 82 -5.43 5.14 31.29
C SER A 82 -6.31 4.05 30.63
N PRO A 83 -7.15 3.36 31.44
CA PRO A 83 -6.98 1.93 31.66
C PRO A 83 -8.19 1.06 31.28
N CYS A 84 -7.89 -0.25 31.29
CA CYS A 84 -8.68 -1.41 30.93
C CYS A 84 -9.98 -1.62 31.75
N SER A 85 -11.03 -2.08 31.06
CA SER A 85 -12.17 -2.87 31.59
C SER A 85 -13.15 -3.09 30.42
N ARG A 86 -13.59 -4.27 29.98
CA ARG A 86 -13.60 -5.63 30.51
C ARG A 86 -13.82 -6.62 29.35
N ILE A 87 -13.36 -7.84 29.60
CA ILE A 87 -13.58 -9.10 28.91
C ILE A 87 -15.06 -9.33 28.55
N SER A 88 -15.32 -9.76 27.31
CA SER A 88 -16.43 -10.66 27.00
C SER A 88 -16.03 -11.59 25.86
N THR A 89 -15.79 -12.83 26.26
CA THR A 89 -15.61 -14.03 25.44
C THR A 89 -16.86 -14.32 24.62
N TYR A 90 -16.73 -14.36 23.30
CA TYR A 90 -17.51 -15.28 22.47
C TYR A 90 -16.63 -15.86 21.37
N ARG A 91 -16.84 -17.17 21.24
CA ARG A 91 -16.21 -18.15 20.38
C ARG A 91 -16.46 -17.92 18.88
N THR A 92 -15.45 -18.32 18.12
CA THR A 92 -15.51 -19.14 16.88
C THR A 92 -16.20 -18.55 15.65
N GLY A 93 -15.39 -18.30 14.62
CA GLY A 93 -15.84 -18.11 13.24
C GLY A 93 -14.65 -17.96 12.30
N GLN A 94 -14.09 -19.09 11.86
CA GLN A 94 -13.10 -19.16 10.78
C GLN A 94 -13.72 -18.65 9.47
N ILE A 95 -12.98 -17.86 8.69
CA ILE A 95 -13.26 -17.67 7.26
C ILE A 95 -11.99 -18.03 6.51
N SER A 96 -11.98 -19.26 6.01
CA SER A 96 -11.04 -19.77 5.03
C SER A 96 -11.53 -19.47 3.62
N THR A 97 -10.57 -19.27 2.73
CA THR A 97 -10.69 -19.18 1.28
C THR A 97 -11.51 -20.33 0.67
N PRO A 98 -12.16 -20.11 -0.48
CA PRO A 98 -12.53 -21.21 -1.35
C PRO A 98 -11.63 -21.26 -2.59
N ARG A 99 -10.79 -22.28 -2.64
CA ARG A 99 -10.47 -23.00 -3.88
C ARG A 99 -11.52 -24.08 -4.04
N THR A 100 -12.07 -24.27 -5.24
CA THR A 100 -12.86 -25.47 -5.53
C THR A 100 -12.66 -25.88 -6.98
N SER A 101 -12.09 -27.07 -7.14
CA SER A 101 -12.02 -27.85 -8.37
C SER A 101 -13.10 -28.93 -8.35
N SER A 102 -13.36 -29.52 -9.54
CA SER A 102 -14.00 -30.83 -9.83
C SER A 102 -15.46 -30.78 -10.38
N PRO A 103 -16.00 -31.87 -11.00
CA PRO A 103 -16.16 -31.95 -12.46
C PRO A 103 -17.57 -32.45 -12.94
N LEU A 104 -17.74 -32.51 -14.27
CA LEU A 104 -18.55 -33.42 -15.13
C LEU A 104 -19.99 -33.86 -14.73
N SER A 105 -20.98 -33.57 -15.58
CA SER A 105 -21.99 -34.55 -16.10
C SER A 105 -22.90 -33.95 -17.20
N SER A 106 -23.30 -34.82 -18.12
CA SER A 106 -23.66 -34.63 -19.53
C SER A 106 -25.06 -34.09 -19.89
N PRO A 107 -25.28 -33.69 -21.17
CA PRO A 107 -26.60 -33.59 -21.80
C PRO A 107 -26.97 -34.86 -22.63
N PRO A 108 -28.27 -35.16 -22.85
CA PRO A 108 -28.72 -35.99 -23.99
C PRO A 108 -28.95 -35.07 -25.21
N GLY A 109 -28.86 -35.46 -26.49
CA GLY A 109 -28.79 -36.76 -27.16
C GLY A 109 -29.75 -36.71 -28.36
N THR A 110 -29.22 -36.82 -29.59
CA THR A 110 -29.80 -37.30 -30.88
C THR A 110 -28.82 -36.89 -31.99
N GLY A 111 -27.96 -37.76 -32.52
CA GLY A 111 -28.22 -38.64 -33.70
C GLY A 111 -28.01 -37.81 -34.99
N GLU A 112 -27.06 -38.08 -35.89
CA GLU A 112 -26.82 -39.31 -36.65
C GLU A 112 -25.38 -39.36 -37.24
N THR A 113 -24.78 -40.55 -37.12
CA THR A 113 -24.00 -41.34 -38.10
C THR A 113 -23.77 -40.73 -39.50
N VAL A 114 -22.58 -40.81 -40.14
CA VAL A 114 -21.87 -42.03 -40.62
C VAL A 114 -20.42 -41.69 -41.05
N VAL A 115 -19.42 -42.43 -40.56
CA VAL A 115 -18.54 -43.39 -41.28
C VAL A 115 -17.53 -42.77 -42.27
N ALA A 116 -16.25 -43.03 -41.98
CA ALA A 116 -15.07 -42.80 -42.83
C ALA A 116 -15.16 -43.54 -44.18
N PRO A 117 -14.26 -43.21 -45.12
CA PRO A 117 -13.42 -44.32 -45.56
C PRO A 117 -11.95 -43.97 -45.84
N ASP A 118 -11.18 -45.02 -45.64
CA ASP A 118 -9.83 -45.29 -46.10
C ASP A 118 -9.81 -45.77 -47.58
N ALA A 119 -8.63 -45.66 -48.20
CA ALA A 119 -8.07 -46.44 -49.33
C ALA A 119 -8.67 -46.42 -50.79
N THR A 120 -7.85 -45.84 -51.70
CA THR A 120 -7.53 -46.22 -53.13
C THR A 120 -8.61 -46.10 -54.24
N PRO A 121 -8.29 -45.96 -55.57
CA PRO A 121 -7.03 -46.17 -56.30
C PRO A 121 -6.60 -45.07 -57.32
N LEU A 122 -5.38 -45.26 -57.87
CA LEU A 122 -4.81 -44.64 -59.08
C LEU A 122 -5.79 -44.55 -60.26
N PRO A 123 -5.57 -43.59 -61.18
CA PRO A 123 -5.64 -43.89 -62.60
C PRO A 123 -4.31 -43.61 -63.30
N SER A 124 -3.73 -44.70 -63.81
CA SER A 124 -2.81 -44.65 -64.94
C SER A 124 -3.58 -44.17 -66.17
N ASN A 125 -3.17 -43.04 -66.76
CA ASN A 125 -3.20 -42.88 -68.20
C ASN A 125 -2.32 -41.70 -68.59
N SER A 126 -1.13 -42.01 -69.09
CA SER A 126 -0.43 -41.12 -70.01
C SER A 126 -0.90 -41.48 -71.42
N PRO A 127 -1.21 -40.46 -72.25
CA PRO A 127 -0.38 -40.29 -73.44
C PRO A 127 0.19 -38.89 -73.50
N ARG A 128 1.51 -38.82 -73.30
CA ARG A 128 2.48 -38.01 -74.04
C ARG A 128 1.90 -36.91 -74.96
N VAL A 129 2.07 -35.66 -74.56
CA VAL A 129 2.37 -34.54 -75.47
C VAL A 129 3.57 -33.78 -74.89
N PRO A 130 4.73 -33.75 -75.56
CA PRO A 130 5.86 -32.93 -75.14
C PRO A 130 5.62 -31.51 -75.66
N ALA A 131 5.30 -30.58 -74.76
CA ALA A 131 5.18 -29.14 -75.05
C ALA A 131 5.76 -28.34 -73.87
N PRO A 132 6.27 -27.13 -74.14
CA PRO A 132 7.62 -26.74 -73.73
C PRO A 132 7.74 -26.27 -72.29
N ILE A 133 8.92 -26.54 -71.72
CA ILE A 133 9.43 -26.11 -70.41
C ILE A 133 9.56 -24.57 -70.39
N GLN A 134 8.47 -23.79 -70.43
CA GLN A 134 8.57 -22.31 -70.33
C GLN A 134 7.39 -21.59 -69.64
N ALA A 135 6.43 -22.29 -69.02
CA ALA A 135 5.35 -21.64 -68.24
C ALA A 135 5.41 -21.87 -66.72
N SER A 136 6.10 -22.92 -66.26
CA SER A 136 6.26 -23.22 -64.82
C SER A 136 7.28 -22.34 -64.11
N THR A 137 8.13 -21.64 -64.86
CA THR A 137 9.21 -20.82 -64.30
C THR A 137 8.69 -19.48 -63.79
N HIS A 138 7.73 -18.84 -64.47
CA HIS A 138 7.19 -17.55 -64.04
C HIS A 138 6.36 -17.65 -62.76
N GLU A 139 5.60 -18.73 -62.60
CA GLU A 139 4.78 -18.99 -61.40
C GLU A 139 5.65 -19.46 -60.23
N ALA A 140 6.71 -20.24 -60.49
CA ALA A 140 7.75 -20.55 -59.52
C ALA A 140 8.53 -19.29 -59.08
N LEU A 141 8.90 -18.41 -60.01
CA LEU A 141 9.57 -17.14 -59.71
C LEU A 141 8.71 -16.21 -58.85
N HIS A 142 7.39 -16.22 -59.03
CA HIS A 142 6.48 -15.44 -58.18
C HIS A 142 6.30 -16.04 -56.78
N ALA A 143 6.27 -17.37 -56.68
CA ALA A 143 6.25 -18.07 -55.39
C ALA A 143 7.57 -17.85 -54.61
N GLU A 144 8.71 -17.80 -55.31
CA GLU A 144 10.01 -17.45 -54.74
C GLU A 144 10.03 -16.00 -54.20
N ASP A 145 9.49 -15.03 -54.94
CA ASP A 145 9.37 -13.62 -54.49
C ASP A 145 8.47 -13.48 -53.24
N LEU A 146 7.36 -14.21 -53.18
CA LEU A 146 6.50 -14.22 -52.00
C LEU A 146 7.20 -14.86 -50.80
N LEU A 147 7.98 -15.92 -50.99
CA LEU A 147 8.72 -16.59 -49.93
C LEU A 147 9.84 -15.71 -49.37
N VAL A 148 10.53 -14.93 -50.22
CA VAL A 148 11.51 -13.93 -49.79
C VAL A 148 10.84 -12.84 -48.94
N LYS A 149 9.72 -12.26 -49.40
CA LYS A 149 8.96 -11.26 -48.63
C LYS A 149 8.41 -11.82 -47.31
N LEU A 150 7.97 -13.07 -47.31
CA LEU A 150 7.48 -13.73 -46.09
C LEU A 150 8.64 -13.98 -45.11
N THR A 151 9.82 -14.31 -45.61
CA THR A 151 11.02 -14.53 -44.79
C THR A 151 11.54 -13.23 -44.20
N GLU A 152 11.62 -12.17 -45.01
CA GLU A 152 11.97 -10.81 -44.58
C GLU A 152 11.00 -10.31 -43.52
N ARG A 153 9.68 -10.43 -43.76
CA ARG A 153 8.66 -10.06 -42.79
C ARG A 153 8.71 -10.88 -41.51
N ASN A 154 9.00 -12.18 -41.59
CA ASN A 154 9.14 -13.01 -40.38
C ASN A 154 10.39 -12.63 -39.56
N LEU A 155 11.47 -12.22 -40.24
CA LEU A 155 12.68 -11.70 -39.57
C LEU A 155 12.39 -10.36 -38.88
N GLU A 156 11.77 -9.42 -39.59
CA GLU A 156 11.36 -8.11 -39.03
C GLU A 156 10.43 -8.28 -37.83
N LEU A 157 9.42 -9.16 -37.93
CA LEU A 157 8.53 -9.46 -36.81
C LEU A 157 9.29 -10.10 -35.63
N GLY A 158 10.33 -10.89 -35.90
CA GLY A 158 11.20 -11.45 -34.88
C GLY A 158 11.99 -10.39 -34.13
N GLU A 159 12.62 -9.47 -34.87
CA GLU A 159 13.37 -8.34 -34.32
C GLU A 159 12.48 -7.40 -33.50
N GLU A 160 11.29 -7.07 -34.00
CA GLU A 160 10.30 -6.24 -33.30
C GLU A 160 9.82 -6.90 -32.00
N ILE A 161 9.61 -8.23 -32.02
CA ILE A 161 9.26 -8.99 -30.80
C ILE A 161 10.41 -8.93 -29.78
N GLU A 162 11.66 -8.98 -30.23
CA GLU A 162 12.83 -8.92 -29.35
C GLU A 162 13.06 -7.51 -28.79
N GLU A 163 12.80 -6.47 -29.58
CA GLU A 163 12.82 -5.08 -29.12
C GLU A 163 11.69 -4.78 -28.12
N MET A 164 10.46 -5.24 -28.40
CA MET A 164 9.35 -5.15 -27.46
C MET A 164 9.67 -5.86 -26.14
N LYS A 165 10.29 -7.04 -26.20
CA LYS A 165 10.72 -7.77 -24.99
C LYS A 165 11.74 -6.97 -24.18
N ARG A 166 12.76 -6.39 -24.82
CA ARG A 166 13.74 -5.52 -24.13
C ARG A 166 13.07 -4.32 -23.45
N THR A 167 12.15 -3.68 -24.16
CA THR A 167 11.40 -2.53 -23.63
C THR A 167 10.52 -2.87 -22.43
N ILE A 168 10.09 -4.13 -22.30
CA ILE A 168 9.33 -4.62 -21.15
C ILE A 168 10.27 -5.03 -20.00
N GLU A 169 11.38 -5.70 -20.31
CA GLU A 169 12.33 -6.21 -19.31
C GLU A 169 13.08 -5.08 -18.56
N ASP A 170 13.54 -4.04 -19.27
CA ASP A 170 14.25 -2.91 -18.66
C ASP A 170 13.45 -2.19 -17.55
N PRO A 171 12.16 -1.79 -17.74
CA PRO A 171 11.38 -1.21 -16.67
C PRO A 171 10.98 -2.21 -15.59
N GLU A 172 10.87 -3.51 -15.90
CA GLU A 172 10.61 -4.55 -14.89
C GLU A 172 11.77 -4.67 -13.91
N THR A 173 13.02 -4.70 -14.39
CA THR A 173 14.21 -4.74 -13.52
C THR A 173 14.37 -3.48 -12.67
N LEU A 174 14.13 -2.30 -13.25
CA LEU A 174 14.16 -1.04 -12.50
C LEU A 174 13.06 -0.98 -11.44
N LYS A 175 11.88 -1.54 -11.74
CA LYS A 175 10.78 -1.60 -10.78
C LYS A 175 11.10 -2.55 -9.63
N GLU A 176 11.64 -3.73 -9.92
CA GLU A 176 12.09 -4.70 -8.91
C GLU A 176 13.12 -4.07 -7.98
N SER A 177 14.14 -3.40 -8.52
CA SER A 177 15.14 -2.69 -7.72
C SER A 177 14.55 -1.60 -6.82
N ASN A 178 13.57 -0.83 -7.31
CA ASN A 178 12.91 0.21 -6.51
C ASN A 178 12.01 -0.40 -5.42
N ASP A 179 11.33 -1.50 -5.72
CA ASP A 179 10.48 -2.22 -4.78
C ASP A 179 11.33 -2.83 -3.65
N ASP A 180 12.49 -3.42 -3.97
CA ASP A 180 13.46 -3.96 -3.00
C ASP A 180 14.04 -2.88 -2.08
N GLU A 181 14.50 -1.74 -2.64
CA GLU A 181 15.02 -0.62 -1.85
C GLU A 181 13.96 -0.04 -0.92
N LEU A 182 12.71 0.04 -1.39
CA LEU A 182 11.60 0.54 -0.60
C LEU A 182 11.29 -0.41 0.57
N GLU A 183 11.30 -1.72 0.32
CA GLU A 183 11.12 -2.74 1.36
C GLU A 183 12.22 -2.64 2.42
N GLU A 184 13.49 -2.51 2.01
CA GLU A 184 14.61 -2.34 2.94
C GLU A 184 14.44 -1.10 3.83
N LYS A 185 13.98 0.02 3.26
CA LYS A 185 13.70 1.24 4.04
C LYS A 185 12.60 1.02 5.06
N TYR A 186 11.52 0.34 4.70
CA TYR A 186 10.44 0.04 5.65
C TYR A 186 10.95 -0.84 6.81
N VAL A 187 11.68 -1.90 6.51
CA VAL A 187 12.28 -2.81 7.50
C VAL A 187 13.21 -2.05 8.46
N GLU A 188 14.07 -1.17 7.95
CA GLU A 188 14.98 -0.40 8.79
C GLU A 188 14.24 0.60 9.69
N THR A 189 13.21 1.27 9.17
CA THR A 189 12.40 2.18 10.00
C THR A 189 11.62 1.46 11.09
N GLU A 190 11.09 0.28 10.78
CA GLU A 190 10.41 -0.57 11.75
C GLU A 190 11.39 -1.01 12.86
N LYS A 191 12.58 -1.48 12.48
CA LYS A 191 13.64 -1.85 13.42
C LYS A 191 14.05 -0.68 14.33
N GLN A 192 14.23 0.52 13.78
CA GLN A 192 14.54 1.71 14.58
C GLN A 192 13.45 2.02 15.63
N LEU A 193 12.17 1.83 15.28
CA LEU A 193 11.06 2.02 16.22
C LEU A 193 11.04 0.97 17.33
N TYR A 194 11.43 -0.26 17.02
CA TYR A 194 11.60 -1.32 18.01
C TYR A 194 12.73 -0.97 19.00
N ASP A 195 13.91 -0.59 18.51
CA ASP A 195 15.06 -0.21 19.33
C ASP A 195 14.74 1.01 20.23
N ASP A 196 14.07 2.03 19.67
CA ASP A 196 13.59 3.20 20.43
C ASP A 196 12.62 2.81 21.55
N THR A 197 11.79 1.80 21.32
CA THR A 197 10.83 1.31 22.31
C THR A 197 11.51 0.54 23.41
N GLU A 198 12.42 -0.38 23.07
CA GLU A 198 13.19 -1.16 24.05
C GLU A 198 14.05 -0.26 24.94
N LYS A 199 14.65 0.78 24.36
CA LYS A 199 15.41 1.79 25.12
C LYS A 199 14.53 2.51 26.13
N ARG A 200 13.37 3.03 25.71
CA ARG A 200 12.42 3.70 26.61
C ARG A 200 11.91 2.76 27.71
N ASP A 201 11.63 1.51 27.38
CA ASP A 201 11.18 0.52 28.35
C ASP A 201 12.26 0.20 29.40
N THR A 202 13.53 0.22 28.99
CA THR A 202 14.66 0.08 29.90
C THR A 202 14.82 1.30 30.82
N GLU A 203 14.73 2.52 30.27
CA GLU A 203 14.75 3.76 31.05
C GLU A 203 13.59 3.81 32.07
N ILE A 204 12.38 3.40 31.66
CA ILE A 204 11.21 3.32 32.55
C ILE A 204 11.46 2.32 33.68
N ARG A 205 12.00 1.12 33.38
CA ARG A 205 12.31 0.12 34.41
C ARG A 205 13.35 0.63 35.41
N GLU A 206 14.37 1.33 34.93
CA GLU A 206 15.40 1.91 35.80
C GLU A 206 14.81 3.00 36.71
N HIS A 207 13.99 3.90 36.17
CA HIS A 207 13.31 4.92 36.95
C HIS A 207 12.35 4.32 37.99
N LEU A 208 11.59 3.29 37.64
CA LEU A 208 10.73 2.59 38.59
C LEU A 208 11.53 1.95 39.72
N SER A 209 12.64 1.27 39.40
CA SER A 209 13.56 0.73 40.41
C SER A 209 14.09 1.81 41.34
N LYS A 210 14.45 2.98 40.79
CA LYS A 210 14.92 4.12 41.59
C LYS A 210 13.83 4.70 42.49
N ILE A 211 12.60 4.79 42.01
CA ILE A 211 11.45 5.26 42.78
C ILE A 211 11.22 4.31 43.96
N THR A 212 11.13 3.00 43.71
CA THR A 212 10.93 2.00 44.75
C THR A 212 12.03 2.06 45.82
N PHE A 213 13.29 2.18 45.41
CA PHE A 213 14.40 2.34 46.36
C PHE A 213 14.26 3.58 47.25
N LEU A 214 13.82 4.71 46.69
CA LEU A 214 13.61 5.93 47.46
C LEU A 214 12.40 5.82 48.39
N GLU A 215 11.30 5.20 47.93
CA GLU A 215 10.11 4.94 48.73
C GLU A 215 10.46 4.11 49.98
N ASP A 216 11.23 3.03 49.82
CA ASP A 216 11.71 2.20 50.93
C ASP A 216 12.55 3.02 51.94
N ALA A 217 13.47 3.86 51.43
CA ALA A 217 14.28 4.73 52.28
C ALA A 217 13.45 5.79 53.03
N TYR A 218 12.42 6.35 52.40
CA TYR A 218 11.49 7.26 53.06
C TYR A 218 10.68 6.56 54.14
N GLN A 219 10.23 5.32 53.89
CA GLN A 219 9.49 4.51 54.86
C GLN A 219 10.31 4.28 56.14
N ASP A 220 11.61 3.96 55.99
CA ASP A 220 12.54 3.76 57.12
C ASP A 220 12.73 5.04 57.95
N LEU A 221 12.86 6.18 57.26
CA LEU A 221 12.98 7.49 57.90
C LEU A 221 11.69 7.87 58.65
N GLU A 222 10.52 7.65 58.05
CA GLU A 222 9.23 7.91 58.69
C GLU A 222 9.03 7.04 59.94
N CYS A 223 9.43 5.76 59.89
CA CYS A 223 9.42 4.86 61.03
C CYS A 223 10.30 5.40 62.16
N THR A 224 11.51 5.84 61.83
CA THR A 224 12.47 6.42 62.78
C THR A 224 11.91 7.69 63.43
N ILE A 225 11.37 8.62 62.61
CA ILE A 225 10.76 9.85 63.10
C ILE A 225 9.57 9.55 64.03
N SER A 226 8.75 8.56 63.69
CA SER A 226 7.60 8.15 64.50
C SER A 226 8.04 7.65 65.89
N GLN A 227 9.10 6.83 65.96
CA GLN A 227 9.67 6.40 67.24
C GLN A 227 10.17 7.57 68.09
N PHE A 228 10.84 8.55 67.49
CA PHE A 228 11.27 9.75 68.21
C PHE A 228 10.09 10.60 68.71
N ARG A 229 9.01 10.69 67.93
CA ARG A 229 7.80 11.43 68.34
C ARG A 229 7.11 10.78 69.54
N GLU A 230 7.05 9.45 69.59
CA GLU A 230 6.49 8.71 70.73
C GLU A 230 7.34 8.86 72.00
N LEU A 231 8.66 8.95 71.87
CA LEU A 231 9.56 9.06 73.02
C LEU A 231 9.53 10.45 73.70
N VAL A 232 9.16 11.50 72.96
CA VAL A 232 9.19 12.90 73.42
C VAL A 232 7.84 13.37 73.99
N LEU A 233 6.76 12.61 73.75
CA LEU A 233 5.43 12.84 74.33
C LEU A 233 5.23 12.06 75.63
#